data_AF-A0A7C6J930-F1
#
_entry.id   AF-A0A7C6J930-F1
#
_cell.length_a   1.000
_cell.length_b   1.000
_cell.length_c   1.000
_cell.angle_alpha   90.00
_cell.angle_beta   90.00
_cell.angle_gamma   90.00
#
_symmetry.space_group_name_H-M   'P 1'
#
loop_
_entity.id
_entity.type
_entity.pdbx_description
1 polymer ?
#
loop_
_entity_poly.entity_id
_entity_poly.type
_entity_poly.pdbx_seq_one_letter_code
_entity_poly.pdbx_strand_id
1 'polypeptide(L)'
;MNFSDMLNESLLFYTPGEYRQHLQNIIRLLKTYDNYHVHLTSDNHLDGSMIYVREDLGVLFGKTLPPSFIFAINENKMTNAFWDYMNLLIKRESKYKTNRNYTIAELETMVARLEP
;
A
#
# COMPACT_ATOMS: atom_id res chain seq x y z
N MET A 1 -8.51 2.11 -2.42
CA MET A 1 -8.77 1.96 -3.86
C MET A 1 -8.17 0.66 -4.35
N ASN A 2 -8.93 -0.10 -5.11
CA ASN A 2 -8.47 -1.27 -5.85
C ASN A 2 -8.03 -0.84 -7.27
N PHE A 3 -7.16 -1.61 -7.93
CA PHE A 3 -6.79 -1.39 -9.33
C PHE A 3 -8.00 -1.39 -10.27
N SER A 4 -9.04 -2.19 -9.97
CA SER A 4 -10.29 -2.18 -10.73
C SER A 4 -10.94 -0.79 -10.78
N ASP A 5 -10.82 -0.05 -9.68
CA ASP A 5 -11.47 1.25 -9.51
C ASP A 5 -10.74 2.34 -10.31
N MET A 6 -9.47 2.13 -10.63
CA MET A 6 -8.64 3.08 -11.40
C MET A 6 -9.04 3.16 -12.88
N LEU A 7 -9.79 2.19 -13.39
CA LEU A 7 -10.32 2.19 -14.75
C LEU A 7 -11.58 3.05 -14.90
N ASN A 8 -12.13 3.55 -13.78
CA ASN A 8 -13.21 4.52 -13.83
C ASN A 8 -12.67 5.92 -14.12
N GLU A 9 -13.41 6.69 -14.93
CA GLU A 9 -13.09 8.10 -15.22
C GLU A 9 -13.31 9.02 -14.00
N SER A 10 -14.03 8.54 -12.99
CA SER A 10 -14.29 9.26 -11.75
C SER A 10 -13.33 8.85 -10.63
N LEU A 11 -12.87 9.85 -9.87
CA LEU A 11 -12.08 9.61 -8.66
C LEU A 11 -12.98 9.02 -7.57
N LEU A 12 -12.65 7.81 -7.11
CA LEU A 12 -13.36 7.12 -6.05
C LEU A 12 -12.58 7.22 -4.73
N PHE A 13 -13.16 7.89 -3.75
CA PHE A 13 -12.59 8.02 -2.42
C PHE A 13 -13.41 7.25 -1.41
N TYR A 14 -12.73 6.71 -0.38
CA TYR A 14 -13.43 6.22 0.79
C TYR A 14 -14.15 7.37 1.49
N THR A 15 -15.36 7.11 1.98
CA THR A 15 -15.94 7.89 3.07
C THR A 15 -15.13 7.68 4.36
N PRO A 16 -15.21 8.59 5.35
CA PRO A 16 -14.52 8.41 6.63
C PRO A 16 -14.85 7.05 7.31
N GLY A 17 -16.11 6.62 7.26
CA GLY A 17 -16.56 5.35 7.80
C GLY A 17 -15.99 4.14 7.07
N GLU A 18 -15.97 4.15 5.73
CA GLU A 18 -15.35 3.09 4.93
C GLU A 18 -13.84 3.02 5.17
N TYR A 19 -13.17 4.17 5.28
CA TYR A 19 -11.75 4.22 5.55
C TYR A 19 -11.44 3.66 6.94
N ARG A 20 -12.25 3.98 7.96
CA ARG A 20 -12.15 3.39 9.29
C ARG A 20 -12.26 1.86 9.23
N GLN A 21 -13.28 1.33 8.55
CA GLN A 21 -13.48 -0.12 8.40
C GLN A 21 -12.31 -0.78 7.67
N HIS A 22 -11.76 -0.11 6.66
CA HIS A 22 -10.59 -0.57 5.92
C HIS A 22 -9.37 -0.71 6.84
N LEU A 23 -9.08 0.30 7.66
CA LEU A 23 -7.98 0.25 8.63
C LEU A 23 -8.19 -0.83 9.70
N GLN A 24 -9.42 -0.99 10.21
CA GLN A 24 -9.77 -2.06 11.15
C GLN A 24 -9.53 -3.45 10.54
N ASN A 25 -9.86 -3.63 9.26
CA ASN A 25 -9.58 -4.88 8.55
C ASN A 25 -8.07 -5.12 8.40
N ILE A 26 -7.28 -4.08 8.11
CA ILE A 26 -5.81 -4.19 8.06
C ILE A 26 -5.24 -4.62 9.42
N ILE A 27 -5.71 -4.00 10.51
CA ILE A 27 -5.30 -4.35 11.89
C ILE A 27 -5.65 -5.81 12.22
N ARG A 28 -6.80 -6.29 11.74
CA ARG A 28 -7.22 -7.70 11.88
C ARG A 28 -6.35 -8.66 11.06
N LEU A 29 -5.80 -8.24 9.91
CA LEU A 29 -4.94 -9.07 9.05
C LEU A 29 -3.48 -9.14 9.52
N LEU A 30 -2.91 -8.00 9.97
CA LEU A 30 -1.90 -7.98 11.05
C LEU A 30 -2.54 -8.70 12.27
N LYS A 31 -1.98 -8.93 13.45
CA LYS A 31 -2.63 -9.78 14.49
C LYS A 31 -2.96 -11.25 14.08
N THR A 32 -3.75 -11.55 13.03
CA THR A 32 -4.13 -12.91 12.59
C THR A 32 -3.04 -13.63 11.81
N TYR A 33 -2.37 -12.94 10.87
CA TYR A 33 -1.44 -13.58 9.94
C TYR A 33 -0.02 -13.05 10.09
N ASP A 34 0.91 -13.91 10.51
CA ASP A 34 2.31 -13.53 10.74
C ASP A 34 3.05 -13.19 9.45
N ASN A 35 2.64 -13.74 8.31
CA ASN A 35 3.20 -13.43 7.00
C ASN A 35 2.65 -12.13 6.38
N TYR A 36 1.62 -11.52 6.96
CA TYR A 36 1.09 -10.24 6.50
C TYR A 36 1.82 -9.09 7.19
N HIS A 37 2.47 -8.22 6.39
CA HIS A 37 3.29 -7.12 6.87
C HIS A 37 2.79 -5.80 6.28
N VAL A 38 2.80 -4.75 7.10
CA VAL A 38 2.45 -3.38 6.69
C VAL A 38 3.53 -2.45 7.21
N HIS A 39 4.06 -1.63 6.30
CA HIS A 39 5.08 -0.64 6.60
C HIS A 39 4.49 0.74 6.33
N LEU A 40 4.51 1.61 7.34
CA LEU A 40 4.12 3.00 7.19
C LEU A 40 5.37 3.78 6.77
N THR A 41 5.24 4.53 5.67
CA THR A 41 6.30 5.36 5.09
C THR A 41 5.95 6.81 5.34
N SER A 42 6.95 7.61 5.70
CA SER A 42 6.76 9.05 5.98
C SER A 42 6.85 9.88 4.70
N ASP A 43 7.49 9.32 3.67
CA ASP A 43 7.74 10.00 2.41
C ASP A 43 6.65 9.71 1.37
N ASN A 44 6.23 10.78 0.68
CA ASN A 44 5.25 10.76 -0.41
C ASN A 44 5.89 10.37 -1.76
N HIS A 45 6.97 9.57 -1.77
CA HIS A 45 7.73 9.25 -2.99
C HIS A 45 6.91 8.58 -4.12
N LEU A 46 5.76 8.01 -3.77
CA LEU A 46 4.86 7.32 -4.70
C LEU A 46 3.49 7.98 -4.80
N ASP A 47 3.38 9.26 -4.43
CA ASP A 47 2.10 9.96 -4.50
C ASP A 47 1.53 9.96 -5.92
N GLY A 48 0.21 9.79 -6.02
CA GLY A 48 -0.48 9.62 -7.31
C GLY A 48 -0.13 8.31 -8.06
N SER A 49 0.57 7.36 -7.44
CA SER A 49 0.98 6.09 -8.03
C SER A 49 0.65 4.89 -7.13
N MET A 50 0.36 3.74 -7.75
CA MET A 50 0.17 2.46 -7.09
C MET A 50 1.07 1.42 -7.77
N ILE A 51 1.85 0.68 -6.99
CA ILE A 51 2.75 -0.34 -7.52
C ILE A 51 2.49 -1.64 -6.80
N TYR A 52 2.20 -2.69 -7.55
CA TYR A 52 2.10 -4.05 -7.07
C TYR A 52 3.19 -4.89 -7.72
N VAL A 53 4.06 -5.50 -6.92
CA VAL A 53 5.17 -6.32 -7.39
C VAL A 53 4.94 -7.74 -6.91
N ARG A 54 5.03 -8.69 -7.81
CA ARG A 54 5.08 -10.11 -7.49
C ARG A 54 6.26 -10.74 -8.23
N GLU A 55 7.27 -11.17 -7.47
CA GLU A 55 8.59 -11.61 -7.97
C GLU A 55 8.49 -12.65 -9.10
N ASP A 56 7.55 -13.58 -9.00
CA ASP A 56 7.34 -14.68 -9.95
C ASP A 56 6.34 -14.38 -11.10
N LEU A 57 5.64 -13.23 -11.07
CA LEU A 57 4.62 -12.90 -12.08
C LEU A 57 4.92 -11.63 -12.86
N GLY A 58 5.30 -10.54 -12.20
CA GLY A 58 5.34 -9.23 -12.84
C GLY A 58 5.06 -8.07 -11.90
N VAL A 59 4.97 -6.89 -12.50
CA VAL A 59 4.66 -5.63 -11.84
C VAL A 59 3.41 -5.02 -12.45
N LEU A 60 2.49 -4.57 -11.62
CA LEU A 60 1.44 -3.64 -12.02
C LEU A 60 1.80 -2.24 -11.53
N PHE A 61 1.92 -1.31 -12.46
CA PHE A 61 2.11 0.10 -12.18
C PHE A 61 0.84 0.86 -12.56
N GLY A 62 0.27 1.60 -11.63
CA GLY A 62 -0.92 2.41 -11.84
C GLY A 62 -0.67 3.88 -11.51
N LYS A 63 -1.08 4.79 -12.39
CA LYS A 63 -1.23 6.22 -12.05
C LYS A 63 -2.65 6.46 -11.55
N THR A 64 -2.81 6.89 -10.30
CA THR A 64 -4.11 7.01 -9.63
C THR A 64 -4.84 8.33 -9.89
N LEU A 65 -4.14 9.34 -10.40
CA LEU A 65 -4.72 10.63 -10.76
C LEU A 65 -5.00 10.73 -12.27
N PRO A 66 -6.14 11.31 -12.70
CA PRO A 66 -6.48 11.49 -14.11
C PRO A 66 -5.39 12.17 -14.96
N PRO A 67 -5.18 11.73 -16.22
CA PRO A 67 -5.72 10.49 -16.77
C PRO A 67 -5.05 9.28 -16.09
N SER A 68 -5.87 8.38 -15.52
CA SER A 68 -5.39 7.17 -14.88
C SER A 68 -5.03 6.12 -15.93
N PHE A 69 -4.02 5.31 -15.64
CA PHE A 69 -3.64 4.19 -16.49
C PHE A 69 -3.00 3.10 -15.63
N ILE A 70 -2.99 1.88 -16.17
CA ILE A 70 -2.30 0.73 -15.58
C ILE A 70 -1.39 0.10 -16.64
N PHE A 71 -0.14 -0.15 -16.29
CA PHE A 71 0.81 -0.94 -17.07
C PHE A 71 1.11 -2.25 -16.35
N ALA A 72 1.10 -3.35 -17.10
CA ALA A 72 1.64 -4.63 -16.65
C ALA A 72 3.04 -4.80 -17.26
N ILE A 73 4.02 -5.09 -16.40
CA ILE A 73 5.41 -5.35 -16.78
C ILE A 73 5.72 -6.79 -16.42
N ASN A 74 5.99 -7.62 -17.43
CA ASN A 74 6.25 -9.05 -17.28
C ASN A 74 7.67 -9.43 -17.74
N GLU A 75 8.61 -8.49 -17.66
CA GLU A 75 10.02 -8.74 -17.95
C GLU A 75 10.75 -9.00 -16.63
N ASN A 76 11.39 -10.17 -16.52
CA ASN A 76 11.94 -10.67 -15.27
C ASN A 76 12.98 -9.73 -14.63
N LYS A 77 13.87 -9.11 -15.41
CA LYS A 77 14.89 -8.21 -14.83
C LYS A 77 14.23 -6.96 -14.24
N MET A 78 13.23 -6.41 -14.92
CA MET A 78 12.44 -5.29 -14.42
C MET A 78 11.66 -5.68 -13.16
N THR A 79 11.01 -6.84 -13.15
CA THR A 79 10.30 -7.35 -11.94
C THR A 79 11.25 -7.46 -10.75
N ASN A 80 12.43 -8.05 -10.94
CA ASN A 80 13.44 -8.16 -9.89
C ASN A 80 13.95 -6.79 -9.43
N ALA A 81 14.22 -5.87 -10.36
CA ALA A 81 14.66 -4.52 -10.03
C ALA A 81 13.61 -3.75 -9.20
N PHE A 82 12.32 -3.88 -9.53
CA PHE A 82 11.23 -3.30 -8.75
C PHE A 82 11.12 -3.95 -7.36
N TRP A 83 11.25 -5.28 -7.27
CA TRP A 83 11.24 -5.99 -6.00
C TRP A 83 12.37 -5.53 -5.07
N ASP A 84 13.60 -5.45 -5.59
CA ASP A 84 14.76 -4.95 -4.86
C ASP A 84 14.58 -3.49 -4.42
N TYR A 85 14.01 -2.65 -5.30
CA TYR A 85 13.70 -1.26 -4.98
C TYR A 85 12.67 -1.15 -3.84
N MET A 86 11.60 -1.93 -3.85
CA MET A 86 10.61 -1.96 -2.76
C MET A 86 11.25 -2.40 -1.44
N ASN A 87 12.07 -3.45 -1.48
CA ASN A 87 12.82 -3.90 -0.31
C ASN A 87 13.79 -2.84 0.21
N LEU A 88 14.41 -2.06 -0.68
CA LEU A 88 15.26 -0.93 -0.31
C LEU A 88 14.46 0.18 0.38
N LEU A 89 13.28 0.53 -0.12
CA LEU A 89 12.40 1.52 0.51
C LEU A 89 12.01 1.08 1.93
N ILE A 90 11.60 -0.17 2.10
CA ILE A 90 11.28 -0.73 3.42
C ILE A 90 12.50 -0.68 4.35
N LYS A 91 13.70 -1.04 3.86
CA LYS A 91 14.94 -1.03 4.66
C LYS A 91 15.46 0.37 5.00
N ARG A 92 15.16 1.38 4.19
CA ARG A 92 15.52 2.78 4.50
C ARG A 92 14.67 3.29 5.67
N GLU A 93 13.38 3.00 5.64
CA GLU A 93 12.44 3.31 6.72
C GLU A 93 12.67 2.42 7.96
N SER A 94 13.25 1.23 7.78
CA SER A 94 13.52 0.29 8.88
C SER A 94 14.57 0.75 9.89
N LYS A 95 15.34 1.80 9.60
CA LYS A 95 16.26 2.39 10.59
C LYS A 95 15.54 2.96 11.80
N TYR A 96 14.22 3.17 11.73
CA TYR A 96 13.49 3.80 12.83
C TYR A 96 12.30 3.03 13.44
N LYS A 97 11.62 2.07 12.79
CA LYS A 97 10.38 1.49 13.41
C LYS A 97 9.76 0.27 12.71
N THR A 98 10.52 -0.77 12.36
CA THR A 98 9.95 -2.03 11.79
C THR A 98 9.34 -2.94 12.85
N ASN A 99 8.46 -2.40 13.69
CA ASN A 99 7.80 -3.16 14.72
C ASN A 99 6.33 -3.33 14.35
N ARG A 100 5.92 -4.57 14.07
CA ARG A 100 4.51 -4.95 13.81
C ARG A 100 3.56 -4.35 14.86
N ASN A 101 3.97 -4.35 16.13
CA ASN A 101 3.18 -3.77 17.22
C ASN A 101 3.11 -2.24 17.14
N TYR A 102 4.18 -1.59 16.69
CA TYR A 102 4.18 -0.15 16.43
C TYR A 102 3.21 0.19 15.28
N THR A 103 3.29 -0.52 14.16
CA THR A 103 2.35 -0.33 13.04
C THR A 103 0.91 -0.50 13.49
N ILE A 104 0.60 -1.55 14.27
CA ILE A 104 -0.74 -1.77 14.81
C ILE A 104 -1.20 -0.59 15.67
N ALA A 105 -0.36 -0.13 16.61
CA ALA A 105 -0.69 0.99 17.49
C ALA A 105 -0.93 2.30 16.73
N GLU A 106 -0.13 2.56 15.69
CA GLU A 106 -0.30 3.74 14.83
C GLU A 106 -1.61 3.66 14.05
N LEU A 107 -1.95 2.50 13.47
CA LEU A 107 -3.21 2.29 12.78
C LEU A 107 -4.42 2.41 13.72
N GLU A 108 -4.33 1.89 14.95
CA GLU A 108 -5.37 2.05 15.97
C GLU A 108 -5.57 3.53 16.35
N THR A 109 -4.48 4.29 16.43
CA THR A 109 -4.53 5.74 16.64
C THR A 109 -5.21 6.46 15.47
N MET A 110 -4.92 6.06 14.22
CA MET A 110 -5.62 6.60 13.04
C MET A 110 -7.11 6.29 13.06
N VAL A 111 -7.50 5.05 13.41
CA VAL A 111 -8.91 4.64 13.55
C VAL A 111 -9.64 5.46 14.60
N ALA A 112 -9.00 5.76 15.74
CA ALA A 112 -9.60 6.55 16.82
C ALA A 112 -9.84 8.02 16.44
N ARG A 113 -9.04 8.58 15.51
CA ARG A 113 -9.18 9.96 15.02
C ARG A 113 -10.30 10.14 13.99
N LEU A 114 -10.69 9.07 13.31
CA LEU A 114 -11.84 9.09 12.43
C LEU A 114 -13.09 9.04 13.33
N GLU A 115 -14.02 9.99 13.20
CA GLU A 115 -15.28 10.07 13.97
C GLU A 115 -16.26 8.91 13.63
N PRO A 116 -17.16 8.49 14.54
CA PRO A 116 -18.16 7.45 14.26
C PRO A 116 -19.13 7.84 13.14
#